data_AF-A0A1H3HXE9-F1
#
_entry.id   AF-A0A1H3HXE9-F1
#
_cell.length_a   1.000
_cell.length_b   1.000
_cell.length_c   1.000
_cell.angle_alpha   90.00
_cell.angle_beta   90.00
_cell.angle_gamma   90.00
#
_symmetry.space_group_name_H-M   'P 1'
#
loop_
_entity.id
_entity.type
_entity.pdbx_description
1 polymer ?
#
loop_
_entity_poly.entity_id
_entity_poly.type
_entity_poly.pdbx_seq_one_letter_code
_entity_poly.pdbx_strand_id
1 'polypeptide(L)'
;MKRIQNIRNAVLRKIVVAVIVFGIYCLFGTIQVSATTKDNANLDKTSVSRDAYYGGVNYAPVFDYEYYIDRYADINRCFANNPEGALNHYVTMGIDEGRQASANFDITSYRYANQDLRLAFGKYNKGYVEHYLKFGIHENRRTTNVDKITDPVTKYNGIDYRLVYDYEYYKDHNPDLVGVFADDDVDYIKHFATFGVNEFRYASASFEASSYRNAYRDLRRAFGNNYKMYYLHYINNGCYEYRDKVVGISELLDAVTVYNGIDYSDVYDYYFYVNKYPDIRDAFGNNDCAVLEHFIHYGMYERRQANQKFDVVSYRKKYQDLRVAFGCNMPEYYYHYINYGKAEKRVCIGVYTLQNPLTIYYGVDLSEVYDYYYYVSHNRYLLREYDEDDDYAMLKHFALEAMPQNKPGKENYDQKRYEELRETLMYRLLPPLAQ
;
A
#
# COMPACT_ATOMS: atom_id res chain seq x y z
N MET A 1 -22.84 -17.03 21.21
CA MET A 1 -24.19 -16.57 21.61
C MET A 1 -24.23 -15.84 22.96
N LYS A 2 -23.69 -16.36 24.07
CA LYS A 2 -23.69 -15.67 25.39
C LYS A 2 -23.01 -14.28 25.44
N ARG A 3 -22.02 -14.02 24.57
CA ARG A 3 -21.33 -12.71 24.50
C ARG A 3 -22.16 -11.59 23.86
N ILE A 4 -23.07 -11.91 22.95
CA ILE A 4 -23.95 -10.93 22.26
C ILE A 4 -25.14 -10.54 23.17
N GLN A 5 -25.61 -11.48 24.00
CA GLN A 5 -26.70 -11.25 24.95
C GLN A 5 -26.29 -10.33 26.11
N ASN A 6 -25.04 -10.40 26.55
CA ASN A 6 -24.50 -9.48 27.57
C ASN A 6 -24.32 -8.05 27.05
N ILE A 7 -24.06 -7.86 25.76
CA ILE A 7 -23.93 -6.53 25.15
C ILE A 7 -25.32 -5.89 24.94
N ARG A 8 -26.34 -6.64 24.50
CA ARG A 8 -27.74 -6.14 24.44
C ARG A 8 -28.27 -5.71 25.81
N ASN A 9 -27.96 -6.44 26.89
CA ASN A 9 -28.40 -6.08 28.24
C ASN A 9 -27.63 -4.88 28.83
N ALA A 10 -26.37 -4.67 28.44
CA ALA A 10 -25.60 -3.49 28.83
C ALA A 10 -26.10 -2.20 28.11
N VAL A 11 -26.52 -2.33 26.85
CA VAL A 11 -27.10 -1.23 26.07
C VAL A 11 -28.52 -0.88 26.57
N LEU A 12 -29.36 -1.88 26.88
CA LEU A 12 -30.68 -1.62 27.49
C LEU A 12 -30.59 -0.97 28.88
N ARG A 13 -29.59 -1.33 29.71
CA ARG A 13 -29.38 -0.66 31.00
C ARG A 13 -28.92 0.80 30.86
N LYS A 14 -28.16 1.15 29.83
CA LYS A 14 -27.79 2.55 29.56
C LYS A 14 -28.95 3.39 29.01
N ILE A 15 -29.83 2.79 28.21
CA ILE A 15 -31.03 3.48 27.68
C ILE A 15 -32.08 3.68 28.78
N VAL A 16 -32.26 2.71 29.68
CA VAL A 16 -33.21 2.84 30.82
C VAL A 16 -32.72 3.86 31.86
N VAL A 17 -31.40 4.01 32.05
CA VAL A 17 -30.85 5.06 32.93
C VAL A 17 -30.98 6.46 32.32
N ALA A 18 -30.88 6.61 30.99
CA ALA A 18 -31.09 7.89 30.32
C ALA A 18 -32.57 8.36 30.35
N VAL A 19 -33.52 7.44 30.29
CA VAL A 19 -34.97 7.75 30.38
C VAL A 19 -35.41 8.07 31.82
N ILE A 20 -34.69 7.61 32.84
CA ILE A 20 -34.99 7.91 34.26
C ILE A 20 -34.40 9.27 34.70
N VAL A 21 -33.31 9.74 34.08
CA VAL A 21 -32.72 11.07 34.37
C VAL A 21 -33.57 12.22 33.82
N PHE A 22 -34.36 11.98 32.77
CA PHE A 22 -35.26 13.00 32.19
C PHE A 22 -36.52 13.28 33.06
N GLY A 23 -36.84 12.41 34.03
CA GLY A 23 -38.04 12.48 34.86
C GLY A 23 -37.88 13.08 36.25
N ILE A 24 -36.66 13.41 36.71
CA ILE A 24 -36.40 13.74 38.13
C ILE A 24 -36.00 15.21 38.38
N TYR A 25 -35.67 16.00 37.36
CA TYR A 25 -35.31 17.42 37.56
C TYR A 25 -36.48 18.42 37.63
N CYS A 26 -37.74 17.94 37.69
CA CYS A 26 -38.91 18.81 37.92
C CYS A 26 -39.28 19.02 39.40
N LEU A 27 -38.53 18.47 40.35
CA LEU A 27 -38.70 18.77 41.77
C LEU A 27 -37.35 19.02 42.40
N PHE A 28 -36.94 20.27 42.55
CA PHE A 28 -36.27 20.81 43.75
C PHE A 28 -35.89 22.28 43.46
N GLY A 29 -36.73 23.18 43.96
CA GLY A 29 -36.55 24.62 43.83
C GLY A 29 -37.49 25.39 44.74
N THR A 30 -37.63 24.96 46.00
CA THR A 30 -38.23 25.78 47.05
C THR A 30 -37.13 26.57 47.75
N ILE A 31 -36.96 27.83 47.37
CA ILE A 31 -36.44 28.87 48.27
C ILE A 31 -37.61 29.82 48.49
N GLN A 32 -38.08 29.89 49.74
CA GLN A 32 -39.03 30.90 50.16
C GLN A 32 -38.37 32.27 50.10
N VAL A 33 -38.99 33.20 49.36
CA VAL A 33 -38.91 34.63 49.66
C VAL A 33 -40.34 35.08 49.95
N SER A 34 -40.51 35.62 51.15
CA SER A 34 -41.77 36.07 51.73
C SER A 34 -42.47 37.10 50.84
N ALA A 35 -43.72 36.83 50.48
CA ALA A 35 -44.60 37.79 49.84
C ALA A 35 -45.02 38.86 50.86
N THR A 36 -44.83 40.13 50.50
CA THR A 36 -45.69 41.23 50.96
C THR A 36 -46.48 41.72 49.76
N THR A 37 -47.79 41.74 49.92
CA THR A 37 -48.80 42.06 48.92
C THR A 37 -48.82 43.55 48.60
N LYS A 38 -48.92 43.91 47.31
CA LYS A 38 -50.04 44.72 46.77
C LYS A 38 -49.94 45.00 45.27
N ASP A 39 -51.11 44.90 44.67
CA ASP A 39 -51.66 45.65 43.54
C ASP A 39 -51.29 45.25 42.10
N ASN A 40 -52.32 44.70 41.45
CA ASN A 40 -52.48 44.53 40.01
C ASN A 40 -52.57 45.90 39.32
N ALA A 41 -51.67 46.17 38.38
CA ALA A 41 -51.96 46.96 37.18
C ALA A 41 -50.88 46.76 36.12
N ASN A 42 -51.31 46.28 34.94
CA ASN A 42 -50.73 46.59 33.63
C ASN A 42 -49.23 46.24 33.42
N LEU A 43 -48.94 44.97 33.10
CA LEU A 43 -47.64 44.60 32.54
C LEU A 43 -47.60 44.92 31.05
N ASP A 44 -47.06 46.11 30.79
CA ASP A 44 -46.40 46.53 29.57
C ASP A 44 -45.61 45.39 28.91
N LYS A 45 -45.87 45.13 27.63
CA LYS A 45 -45.13 44.18 26.76
C LYS A 45 -43.74 44.69 26.37
N THR A 46 -43.25 45.77 26.97
CA THR A 46 -41.92 46.32 26.72
C THR A 46 -41.19 46.67 28.01
N SER A 47 -40.61 45.69 28.70
CA SER A 47 -39.48 45.94 29.61
C SER A 47 -38.67 44.69 29.97
N VAL A 48 -37.39 44.69 29.56
CA VAL A 48 -36.24 44.04 30.22
C VAL A 48 -36.20 42.51 30.03
N SER A 49 -35.56 41.97 28.98
CA SER A 49 -34.10 41.99 28.84
C SER A 49 -33.38 41.98 30.19
N ARG A 50 -33.66 40.98 31.04
CA ARG A 50 -32.58 40.46 31.87
C ARG A 50 -31.64 39.81 30.88
N ASP A 51 -30.69 40.60 30.42
CA ASP A 51 -29.56 40.22 29.57
C ASP A 51 -29.17 38.77 29.87
N ALA A 52 -28.97 37.95 28.84
CA ALA A 52 -28.78 36.49 28.96
C ALA A 52 -27.48 36.13 29.70
N TYR A 53 -27.39 36.49 30.98
CA TYR A 53 -26.25 36.28 31.84
C TYR A 53 -26.38 34.93 32.52
N TYR A 54 -25.34 34.12 32.37
CA TYR A 54 -25.20 32.87 33.09
C TYR A 54 -23.80 32.80 33.69
N GLY A 55 -23.71 32.62 35.01
CA GLY A 55 -22.42 32.57 35.70
C GLY A 55 -21.54 33.81 35.48
N GLY A 56 -22.14 34.99 35.27
CA GLY A 56 -21.42 36.25 35.02
C GLY A 56 -20.98 36.48 33.57
N VAL A 57 -21.31 35.58 32.64
CA VAL A 57 -21.02 35.71 31.20
C VAL A 57 -22.28 36.12 30.45
N ASN A 58 -22.18 37.12 29.57
CA ASN A 58 -23.29 37.56 28.71
C ASN A 58 -23.40 36.68 27.45
N TYR A 59 -24.45 35.87 27.36
CA TYR A 59 -24.75 35.01 26.21
C TYR A 59 -25.66 35.65 25.16
N ALA A 60 -26.11 36.90 25.34
CA ALA A 60 -26.99 37.56 24.37
C ALA A 60 -26.48 37.53 22.90
N PRO A 61 -25.15 37.58 22.62
CA PRO A 61 -24.66 37.45 21.24
C PRO A 61 -24.89 36.09 20.57
N VAL A 62 -25.18 35.04 21.36
CA VAL A 62 -25.36 33.66 20.88
C VAL A 62 -26.69 33.04 21.28
N PHE A 63 -27.48 33.70 22.14
CA PHE A 63 -28.73 33.21 22.70
C PHE A 63 -29.84 34.27 22.60
N ASP A 64 -30.94 33.89 21.98
CA ASP A 64 -32.22 34.59 21.93
C ASP A 64 -33.30 33.60 22.38
N TYR A 65 -34.04 33.96 23.44
CA TYR A 65 -35.02 33.08 24.05
C TYR A 65 -36.12 32.64 23.08
N GLU A 66 -36.72 33.61 22.38
CA GLU A 66 -37.84 33.36 21.46
C GLU A 66 -37.35 32.51 20.28
N TYR A 67 -36.20 32.85 19.72
CA TYR A 67 -35.58 32.05 18.66
C TYR A 67 -35.34 30.59 19.11
N TYR A 68 -34.83 30.39 20.32
CA TYR A 68 -34.47 29.07 20.81
C TYR A 68 -35.68 28.19 21.11
N ILE A 69 -36.73 28.73 21.73
CA ILE A 69 -37.97 27.96 21.97
C ILE A 69 -38.74 27.71 20.67
N ASP A 70 -38.76 28.66 19.72
CA ASP A 70 -39.46 28.48 18.45
C ASP A 70 -38.77 27.46 17.56
N ARG A 71 -37.43 27.43 17.57
CA ARG A 71 -36.64 26.49 16.78
C ARG A 71 -36.71 25.05 17.31
N TYR A 72 -36.79 24.87 18.63
CA TYR A 72 -36.70 23.55 19.27
C TYR A 72 -37.95 23.23 20.09
N ALA A 73 -38.82 22.40 19.53
CA ALA A 73 -40.10 22.03 20.12
C ALA A 73 -39.97 21.33 21.50
N ASP A 74 -38.89 20.61 21.75
CA ASP A 74 -38.58 20.01 23.06
C ASP A 74 -38.26 21.07 24.11
N ILE A 75 -37.53 22.12 23.73
CA ILE A 75 -37.25 23.26 24.60
C ILE A 75 -38.53 24.04 24.89
N ASN A 76 -39.35 24.31 23.87
CA ASN A 76 -40.65 24.96 24.07
C ASN A 76 -41.51 24.19 25.09
N ARG A 77 -41.65 22.88 24.92
CA ARG A 77 -42.45 22.04 25.83
C ARG A 77 -42.01 22.16 27.30
N CYS A 78 -40.72 22.29 27.55
CA CYS A 78 -40.18 22.35 28.91
C CYS A 78 -40.08 23.79 29.46
N PHE A 79 -39.91 24.79 28.59
CA PHE A 79 -39.48 26.13 28.99
C PHE A 79 -40.29 27.27 28.33
N ALA A 80 -41.47 27.02 27.77
CA ALA A 80 -42.32 28.00 27.05
C ALA A 80 -42.54 29.36 27.74
N ASN A 81 -42.49 29.40 29.07
CA ASN A 81 -42.62 30.62 29.87
C ASN A 81 -41.47 30.77 30.89
N ASN A 82 -40.31 30.17 30.60
CA ASN A 82 -39.16 30.14 31.50
C ASN A 82 -37.85 30.47 30.77
N PRO A 83 -37.58 31.77 30.50
CA PRO A 83 -36.35 32.22 29.84
C PRO A 83 -35.07 31.82 30.56
N GLU A 84 -35.06 31.87 31.90
CA GLU A 84 -33.91 31.49 32.71
C GLU A 84 -33.62 29.99 32.61
N GLY A 85 -34.67 29.15 32.63
CA GLY A 85 -34.55 27.71 32.41
C GLY A 85 -34.04 27.37 31.01
N ALA A 86 -34.54 28.05 29.97
CA ALA A 86 -34.07 27.87 28.60
C ALA A 86 -32.60 28.29 28.44
N LEU A 87 -32.18 29.41 29.05
CA LEU A 87 -30.79 29.84 29.06
C LEU A 87 -29.90 28.83 29.80
N ASN A 88 -30.30 28.37 30.99
CA ASN A 88 -29.57 27.36 31.74
C ASN A 88 -29.42 26.06 30.93
N HIS A 89 -30.48 25.62 30.25
CA HIS A 89 -30.40 24.47 29.34
C HIS A 89 -29.42 24.72 28.19
N TYR A 90 -29.50 25.87 27.52
CA TYR A 90 -28.59 26.18 26.42
C TYR A 90 -27.12 26.12 26.87
N VAL A 91 -26.79 26.76 27.99
CA VAL A 91 -25.41 26.83 28.48
C VAL A 91 -24.89 25.48 28.98
N THR A 92 -25.73 24.66 29.61
CA THR A 92 -25.31 23.38 30.21
C THR A 92 -25.42 22.16 29.29
N MET A 93 -26.26 22.24 28.24
CA MET A 93 -26.53 21.13 27.34
C MET A 93 -26.58 21.57 25.88
N GLY A 94 -27.31 22.64 25.56
CA GLY A 94 -27.55 23.07 24.18
C GLY A 94 -26.28 23.39 23.39
N ILE A 95 -25.28 24.01 24.02
CA ILE A 95 -23.97 24.27 23.41
C ILE A 95 -23.27 22.96 23.05
N ASP A 96 -23.20 22.00 23.99
CA ASP A 96 -22.56 20.70 23.76
C ASP A 96 -23.30 19.90 22.66
N GLU A 97 -24.63 19.99 22.62
CA GLU A 97 -25.47 19.42 21.56
C GLU A 97 -25.32 20.14 20.20
N GLY A 98 -24.64 21.30 20.15
CA GLY A 98 -24.47 22.09 18.93
C GLY A 98 -25.72 22.85 18.48
N ARG A 99 -26.63 23.15 19.40
CA ARG A 99 -27.88 23.86 19.09
C ARG A 99 -27.62 25.33 18.75
N GLN A 100 -28.39 25.83 17.78
CA GLN A 100 -28.40 27.24 17.40
C GLN A 100 -29.45 27.98 18.22
N ALA A 101 -29.03 28.81 19.16
CA ALA A 101 -29.95 29.56 20.02
C ALA A 101 -30.17 31.02 19.58
N SER A 102 -29.58 31.47 18.49
CA SER A 102 -29.87 32.80 17.93
C SER A 102 -29.80 32.80 16.40
N ALA A 103 -30.50 33.75 15.77
CA ALA A 103 -30.43 33.94 14.33
C ALA A 103 -29.06 34.43 13.83
N ASN A 104 -28.26 35.05 14.71
CA ASN A 104 -27.01 35.71 14.35
C ASN A 104 -25.76 34.86 14.61
N PHE A 105 -25.91 33.69 15.24
CA PHE A 105 -24.80 32.80 15.53
C PHE A 105 -25.24 31.33 15.47
N ASP A 106 -24.60 30.58 14.57
CA ASP A 106 -24.68 29.14 14.45
C ASP A 106 -23.28 28.54 14.72
N ILE A 107 -23.18 27.68 15.74
CA ILE A 107 -21.94 27.01 16.14
C ILE A 107 -21.34 26.25 14.95
N THR A 108 -22.17 25.60 14.13
CA THR A 108 -21.70 24.82 12.98
C THR A 108 -21.14 25.72 11.89
N SER A 109 -21.87 26.77 11.50
CA SER A 109 -21.37 27.78 10.56
C SER A 109 -20.06 28.41 11.03
N TYR A 110 -19.98 28.78 12.31
CA TYR A 110 -18.78 29.37 12.88
C TYR A 110 -17.60 28.38 12.90
N ARG A 111 -17.84 27.10 13.19
CA ARG A 111 -16.81 26.05 13.07
C ARG A 111 -16.33 25.88 11.63
N TYR A 112 -17.25 25.77 10.67
CA TYR A 112 -16.91 25.54 9.26
C TYR A 112 -16.17 26.72 8.62
N ALA A 113 -16.43 27.94 9.08
CA ALA A 113 -15.76 29.14 8.58
C ALA A 113 -14.30 29.31 9.07
N ASN A 114 -13.92 28.67 10.19
CA ASN A 114 -12.71 29.05 10.93
C ASN A 114 -11.74 27.86 11.12
N GLN A 115 -10.76 27.74 10.22
CA GLN A 115 -9.76 26.65 10.24
C GLN A 115 -8.93 26.62 11.52
N ASP A 116 -8.53 27.80 12.02
CA ASP A 116 -7.76 27.96 13.26
C ASP A 116 -8.51 27.41 14.48
N LEU A 117 -9.83 27.63 14.55
CA LEU A 117 -10.66 27.14 15.64
C LEU A 117 -10.91 25.63 15.54
N ARG A 118 -11.00 25.08 14.32
CA ARG A 118 -11.05 23.62 14.13
C ARG A 118 -9.79 22.94 14.64
N LEU A 119 -8.62 23.52 14.38
CA LEU A 119 -7.35 23.04 14.91
C LEU A 119 -7.26 23.15 16.45
N ALA A 120 -7.82 24.23 17.03
CA ALA A 120 -7.74 24.47 18.47
C ALA A 120 -8.75 23.63 19.28
N PHE A 121 -9.98 23.47 18.79
CA PHE A 121 -11.10 22.95 19.56
C PHE A 121 -11.67 21.64 19.00
N GLY A 122 -11.42 21.28 17.74
CA GLY A 122 -12.01 20.11 17.10
C GLY A 122 -13.54 20.11 17.25
N LYS A 123 -14.10 19.08 17.89
CA LYS A 123 -15.56 18.93 18.13
C LYS A 123 -16.06 19.60 19.42
N TYR A 124 -15.20 20.32 20.14
CA TYR A 124 -15.56 20.96 21.41
C TYR A 124 -16.35 22.27 21.20
N ASN A 125 -17.68 22.15 21.05
CA ASN A 125 -18.59 23.26 20.74
C ASN A 125 -18.48 24.45 21.70
N LYS A 126 -18.27 24.19 23.00
CA LYS A 126 -18.14 25.26 24.00
C LYS A 126 -16.94 26.16 23.73
N GLY A 127 -15.83 25.64 23.23
CA GLY A 127 -14.66 26.44 22.84
C GLY A 127 -14.99 27.46 21.74
N TYR A 128 -15.84 27.10 20.78
CA TYR A 128 -16.28 28.02 19.72
C TYR A 128 -17.16 29.15 20.27
N VAL A 129 -18.08 28.83 21.17
CA VAL A 129 -18.94 29.84 21.83
C VAL A 129 -18.09 30.78 22.69
N GLU A 130 -17.21 30.24 23.53
CA GLU A 130 -16.31 31.04 24.37
C GLU A 130 -15.40 31.93 23.54
N HIS A 131 -14.84 31.40 22.44
CA HIS A 131 -14.03 32.18 21.52
C HIS A 131 -14.84 33.32 20.89
N TYR A 132 -16.05 33.04 20.40
CA TYR A 132 -16.87 34.08 19.78
C TYR A 132 -17.22 35.19 20.77
N LEU A 133 -17.67 34.82 21.98
CA LEU A 133 -18.03 35.78 23.04
C LEU A 133 -16.85 36.64 23.49
N LYS A 134 -15.63 36.10 23.48
CA LYS A 134 -14.44 36.80 23.98
C LYS A 134 -13.71 37.60 22.90
N PHE A 135 -13.66 37.08 21.67
CA PHE A 135 -12.85 37.63 20.58
C PHE A 135 -13.65 37.79 19.29
N GLY A 136 -14.37 36.74 18.88
CA GLY A 136 -14.99 36.67 17.56
C GLY A 136 -15.98 37.78 17.22
N ILE A 137 -16.67 38.35 18.22
CA ILE A 137 -17.55 39.53 18.07
C ILE A 137 -16.80 40.74 17.46
N HIS A 138 -15.49 40.85 17.70
CA HIS A 138 -14.66 41.96 17.22
C HIS A 138 -13.84 41.62 15.97
N GLU A 139 -13.89 40.38 15.50
CA GLU A 139 -13.05 39.88 14.40
C GLU A 139 -13.78 39.86 13.05
N ASN A 140 -15.06 40.21 13.01
CA ASN A 140 -15.91 40.18 11.80
C ASN A 140 -15.91 38.80 11.09
N ARG A 141 -15.76 37.72 11.86
CA ARG A 141 -15.84 36.34 11.35
C ARG A 141 -17.26 36.00 10.92
N ARG A 142 -17.41 35.12 9.92
CA ARG A 142 -18.74 34.60 9.52
C ARG A 142 -19.28 33.69 10.62
N THR A 143 -20.50 33.96 11.06
CA THR A 143 -21.17 33.25 12.18
C THR A 143 -22.39 32.45 11.76
N THR A 144 -22.86 32.62 10.52
CA THR A 144 -24.05 31.97 9.97
C THR A 144 -23.89 31.70 8.48
N ASN A 145 -24.78 30.88 7.91
CA ASN A 145 -24.85 30.58 6.47
C ASN A 145 -23.56 29.99 5.90
N VAL A 146 -22.88 29.13 6.66
CA VAL A 146 -21.74 28.34 6.19
C VAL A 146 -22.09 26.86 6.33
N ASP A 147 -22.50 26.26 5.23
CA ASP A 147 -23.01 24.89 5.14
C ASP A 147 -21.91 23.85 4.86
N LYS A 148 -20.73 24.31 4.42
CA LYS A 148 -19.55 23.48 4.17
C LYS A 148 -18.30 24.09 4.78
N ILE A 149 -17.34 23.23 5.13
CA ILE A 149 -16.03 23.65 5.61
C ILE A 149 -15.36 24.54 4.55
N THR A 150 -14.94 25.73 4.96
CA THR A 150 -14.09 26.60 4.14
C THR A 150 -12.65 26.48 4.62
N ASP A 151 -11.71 26.50 3.67
CA ASP A 151 -10.27 26.32 3.92
C ASP A 151 -9.98 25.06 4.76
N PRO A 152 -10.17 23.85 4.20
CA PRO A 152 -9.94 22.61 4.94
C PRO A 152 -8.49 22.46 5.41
N VAL A 153 -8.30 21.86 6.59
CA VAL A 153 -6.95 21.58 7.12
C VAL A 153 -6.22 20.59 6.22
N THR A 154 -5.05 21.00 5.74
CA THR A 154 -4.17 20.19 4.86
C THR A 154 -2.83 19.84 5.51
N LYS A 155 -2.56 20.38 6.70
CA LYS A 155 -1.30 20.18 7.42
C LYS A 155 -1.45 19.17 8.55
N TYR A 156 -0.48 18.28 8.68
CA TYR A 156 -0.39 17.35 9.80
C TYR A 156 1.08 17.07 10.14
N ASN A 157 1.43 17.13 11.43
CA ASN A 157 2.79 16.92 11.94
C ASN A 157 3.88 17.69 11.16
N GLY A 158 3.61 18.96 10.82
CA GLY A 158 4.56 19.84 10.12
C GLY A 158 4.66 19.61 8.60
N ILE A 159 3.93 18.64 8.05
CA ILE A 159 3.89 18.37 6.61
C ILE A 159 2.61 18.96 6.03
N ASP A 160 2.75 19.65 4.90
CA ASP A 160 1.64 20.25 4.16
C ASP A 160 1.26 19.36 2.97
N TYR A 161 0.10 18.71 3.05
CA TYR A 161 -0.32 17.70 2.08
C TYR A 161 -1.13 18.28 0.92
N ARG A 162 -1.31 19.61 0.82
CA ARG A 162 -2.20 20.22 -0.18
C ARG A 162 -1.95 19.82 -1.64
N LEU A 163 -0.75 19.38 -1.98
CA LEU A 163 -0.39 18.94 -3.34
C LEU A 163 -0.93 17.53 -3.68
N VAL A 164 -1.26 16.74 -2.66
CA VAL A 164 -1.62 15.33 -2.78
C VAL A 164 -2.90 14.96 -2.02
N TYR A 165 -3.53 15.93 -1.37
CA TYR A 165 -4.70 15.76 -0.53
C TYR A 165 -5.67 16.93 -0.73
N ASP A 166 -6.91 16.59 -0.98
CA ASP A 166 -8.08 17.46 -1.01
C ASP A 166 -9.16 16.84 -0.10
N TYR A 167 -9.69 17.64 0.83
CA TYR A 167 -10.60 17.16 1.87
C TYR A 167 -11.88 16.56 1.29
N GLU A 168 -12.54 17.27 0.37
CA GLU A 168 -13.82 16.84 -0.19
C GLU A 168 -13.60 15.61 -1.08
N TYR A 169 -12.55 15.63 -1.91
CA TYR A 169 -12.18 14.48 -2.72
C TYR A 169 -11.91 13.24 -1.85
N TYR A 170 -11.08 13.37 -0.82
CA TYR A 170 -10.75 12.24 0.04
C TYR A 170 -11.96 11.74 0.83
N LYS A 171 -12.85 12.63 1.26
CA LYS A 171 -14.13 12.26 1.90
C LYS A 171 -15.04 11.48 0.93
N ASP A 172 -15.22 11.98 -0.28
CA ASP A 172 -16.10 11.39 -1.29
C ASP A 172 -15.60 10.02 -1.78
N HIS A 173 -14.28 9.83 -1.85
CA HIS A 173 -13.66 8.57 -2.29
C HIS A 173 -13.52 7.53 -1.16
N ASN A 174 -13.81 7.90 0.09
CA ASN A 174 -13.66 7.04 1.26
C ASN A 174 -14.94 7.07 2.12
N PRO A 175 -16.05 6.51 1.61
CA PRO A 175 -17.35 6.53 2.29
C PRO A 175 -17.36 5.77 3.62
N ASP A 176 -16.40 4.86 3.84
CA ASP A 176 -16.16 4.18 5.11
C ASP A 176 -15.83 5.16 6.26
N LEU A 177 -15.27 6.32 5.93
CA LEU A 177 -14.88 7.33 6.90
C LEU A 177 -16.02 8.29 7.27
N VAL A 178 -17.03 8.45 6.42
CA VAL A 178 -18.12 9.44 6.60
C VAL A 178 -18.91 9.16 7.89
N GLY A 179 -19.22 7.89 8.16
CA GLY A 179 -19.94 7.51 9.39
C GLY A 179 -19.10 7.67 10.68
N VAL A 180 -17.78 7.80 10.56
CA VAL A 180 -16.85 7.89 11.70
C VAL A 180 -16.47 9.35 11.97
N PHE A 181 -16.15 10.11 10.93
CA PHE A 181 -15.62 11.46 11.04
C PHE A 181 -16.67 12.55 10.83
N ALA A 182 -17.78 12.25 10.13
CA ALA A 182 -18.76 13.23 9.68
C ALA A 182 -18.10 14.37 8.88
N ASP A 183 -18.34 15.63 9.25
CA ASP A 183 -17.74 16.81 8.63
C ASP A 183 -16.56 17.33 9.50
N ASP A 184 -15.49 16.54 9.63
CA ASP A 184 -14.30 16.92 10.41
C ASP A 184 -13.02 16.79 9.58
N ASP A 185 -12.61 17.90 8.96
CA ASP A 185 -11.39 17.99 8.15
C ASP A 185 -10.11 17.64 8.92
N VAL A 186 -10.06 17.87 10.24
CA VAL A 186 -8.90 17.54 11.10
C VAL A 186 -8.74 16.03 11.27
N ASP A 187 -9.85 15.31 11.50
CA ASP A 187 -9.84 13.84 11.58
C ASP A 187 -9.47 13.22 10.22
N TYR A 188 -9.97 13.78 9.12
CA TYR A 188 -9.67 13.29 7.76
C TYR A 188 -8.20 13.45 7.36
N ILE A 189 -7.58 14.63 7.57
CA ILE A 189 -6.15 14.81 7.25
C ILE A 189 -5.27 13.93 8.13
N LYS A 190 -5.61 13.78 9.41
CA LYS A 190 -4.93 12.86 10.33
C LYS A 190 -5.00 11.44 9.79
N HIS A 191 -6.19 10.96 9.42
CA HIS A 191 -6.37 9.62 8.88
C HIS A 191 -5.57 9.43 7.59
N PHE A 192 -5.64 10.37 6.64
CA PHE A 192 -4.87 10.28 5.40
C PHE A 192 -3.37 10.16 5.71
N ALA A 193 -2.82 11.04 6.53
CA ALA A 193 -1.40 11.07 6.84
C ALA A 193 -0.89 9.85 7.63
N THR A 194 -1.74 9.18 8.42
CA THR A 194 -1.34 8.01 9.22
C THR A 194 -1.66 6.68 8.54
N PHE A 195 -2.80 6.57 7.85
CA PHE A 195 -3.29 5.34 7.24
C PHE A 195 -3.38 5.45 5.72
N GLY A 196 -4.09 6.46 5.20
CA GLY A 196 -4.38 6.59 3.78
C GLY A 196 -3.15 6.58 2.87
N VAL A 197 -2.06 7.23 3.29
CA VAL A 197 -0.76 7.24 2.60
C VAL A 197 -0.14 5.85 2.48
N ASN A 198 -0.29 4.99 3.49
CA ASN A 198 0.23 3.61 3.46
C ASN A 198 -0.73 2.65 2.74
N GLU A 199 -2.01 3.00 2.67
CA GLU A 199 -3.05 2.23 1.98
C GLU A 199 -3.20 2.60 0.50
N PHE A 200 -2.42 3.56 -0.02
CA PHE A 200 -2.57 4.14 -1.36
C PHE A 200 -3.97 4.70 -1.65
N ARG A 201 -4.63 5.27 -0.64
CA ARG A 201 -5.94 5.87 -0.86
C ARG A 201 -5.81 7.09 -1.79
N TYR A 202 -6.74 7.18 -2.74
CA TYR A 202 -6.90 8.34 -3.63
C TYR A 202 -7.38 9.52 -2.79
N ALA A 203 -6.56 10.57 -2.75
CA ALA A 203 -6.80 11.73 -1.89
C ALA A 203 -6.86 13.06 -2.62
N SER A 204 -6.52 13.09 -3.90
CA SER A 204 -6.73 14.24 -4.76
C SER A 204 -6.95 13.78 -6.19
N ALA A 205 -7.74 14.53 -6.96
CA ALA A 205 -7.86 14.34 -8.41
C ALA A 205 -6.56 14.67 -9.16
N SER A 206 -5.65 15.43 -8.55
CA SER A 206 -4.41 15.91 -9.18
C SER A 206 -3.19 15.04 -8.88
N PHE A 207 -3.32 14.01 -8.04
CA PHE A 207 -2.19 13.15 -7.68
C PHE A 207 -2.65 11.76 -7.24
N GLU A 208 -2.03 10.75 -7.84
CA GLU A 208 -2.19 9.34 -7.54
C GLU A 208 -0.82 8.71 -7.31
N ALA A 209 -0.55 8.27 -6.07
CA ALA A 209 0.75 7.71 -5.72
C ALA A 209 1.08 6.41 -6.47
N SER A 210 0.08 5.59 -6.83
CA SER A 210 0.29 4.41 -7.69
C SER A 210 0.76 4.79 -9.09
N SER A 211 0.11 5.79 -9.71
CA SER A 211 0.55 6.32 -11.00
C SER A 211 1.97 6.88 -10.94
N TYR A 212 2.26 7.68 -9.92
CA TYR A 212 3.60 8.25 -9.72
C TYR A 212 4.66 7.16 -9.52
N ARG A 213 4.37 6.12 -8.73
CA ARG A 213 5.23 4.95 -8.58
C ARG A 213 5.45 4.22 -9.90
N ASN A 214 4.38 3.99 -10.67
CA ASN A 214 4.45 3.27 -11.94
C ASN A 214 5.22 4.04 -13.02
N ALA A 215 5.16 5.36 -13.00
CA ALA A 215 5.82 6.19 -13.99
C ALA A 215 7.35 6.30 -13.80
N TYR A 216 7.84 6.24 -12.56
CA TYR A 216 9.21 6.64 -12.23
C TYR A 216 10.05 5.50 -11.64
N ARG A 217 10.85 4.86 -12.52
CA ARG A 217 11.78 3.76 -12.20
C ARG A 217 12.78 4.10 -11.10
N ASP A 218 13.32 5.32 -11.10
CA ASP A 218 14.29 5.78 -10.11
C ASP A 218 13.67 5.81 -8.70
N LEU A 219 12.42 6.23 -8.58
CA LEU A 219 11.70 6.22 -7.30
C LEU A 219 11.39 4.80 -6.85
N ARG A 220 11.05 3.88 -7.77
CA ARG A 220 10.88 2.45 -7.44
C ARG A 220 12.15 1.83 -6.90
N ARG A 221 13.31 2.14 -7.49
CA ARG A 221 14.61 1.70 -6.98
C ARG A 221 14.95 2.29 -5.61
N ALA A 222 14.61 3.56 -5.38
CA ALA A 222 14.94 4.24 -4.13
C ALA A 222 13.99 3.86 -2.98
N PHE A 223 12.70 3.71 -3.26
CA PHE A 223 11.65 3.61 -2.24
C PHE A 223 11.01 2.22 -2.16
N GLY A 224 11.05 1.43 -3.24
CA GLY A 224 10.40 0.13 -3.30
C GLY A 224 8.93 0.21 -2.88
N ASN A 225 8.58 -0.48 -1.80
CA ASN A 225 7.23 -0.50 -1.23
C ASN A 225 7.03 0.50 -0.06
N ASN A 226 7.95 1.43 0.14
CA ASN A 226 7.76 2.52 1.10
C ASN A 226 6.85 3.58 0.47
N TYR A 227 5.54 3.32 0.51
CA TYR A 227 4.53 4.10 -0.18
C TYR A 227 4.48 5.56 0.27
N LYS A 228 4.74 5.80 1.56
CA LYS A 228 4.88 7.15 2.12
C LYS A 228 5.94 7.98 1.39
N MET A 229 7.04 7.38 0.95
CA MET A 229 8.11 8.12 0.29
C MET A 229 7.69 8.68 -1.07
N TYR A 230 6.72 8.08 -1.77
CA TYR A 230 6.24 8.62 -3.05
C TYR A 230 5.45 9.93 -2.85
N TYR A 231 4.60 9.99 -1.83
CA TYR A 231 3.89 11.21 -1.45
C TYR A 231 4.88 12.30 -1.01
N LEU A 232 5.79 11.96 -0.09
CA LEU A 232 6.78 12.92 0.42
C LEU A 232 7.74 13.41 -0.67
N HIS A 233 8.15 12.53 -1.57
CA HIS A 233 8.98 12.91 -2.70
C HIS A 233 8.26 13.92 -3.58
N TYR A 234 7.00 13.67 -3.94
CA TYR A 234 6.25 14.61 -4.77
C TYR A 234 6.05 15.96 -4.09
N ILE A 235 5.69 15.97 -2.80
CA ILE A 235 5.49 17.20 -2.01
C ILE A 235 6.77 18.05 -1.95
N ASN A 236 7.93 17.41 -1.72
CA ASN A 236 9.17 18.13 -1.45
C ASN A 236 10.02 18.40 -2.69
N ASN A 237 9.93 17.55 -3.72
CA ASN A 237 10.83 17.59 -4.89
C ASN A 237 10.08 17.43 -6.20
N GLY A 238 9.24 16.39 -6.33
CA GLY A 238 8.68 15.98 -7.62
C GLY A 238 7.89 17.06 -8.35
N CYS A 239 7.14 17.89 -7.62
CA CYS A 239 6.43 19.04 -8.21
C CYS A 239 7.38 20.14 -8.73
N TYR A 240 8.56 20.29 -8.13
CA TYR A 240 9.61 21.24 -8.55
C TYR A 240 10.56 20.64 -9.60
N GLU A 241 10.61 19.31 -9.72
CA GLU A 241 11.31 18.58 -10.79
C GLU A 241 10.50 18.51 -12.09
N TYR A 242 9.30 19.10 -12.13
CA TYR A 242 8.37 19.02 -13.27
C TYR A 242 7.96 17.58 -13.64
N ARG A 243 7.85 16.70 -12.64
CA ARG A 243 7.31 15.35 -12.85
C ARG A 243 5.78 15.41 -13.00
N ASP A 244 5.31 15.20 -14.23
CA ASP A 244 3.91 15.39 -14.67
C ASP A 244 3.09 14.09 -14.74
N LYS A 245 3.74 12.91 -14.73
CA LYS A 245 3.07 11.60 -14.75
C LYS A 245 2.61 11.21 -13.34
N VAL A 246 1.61 11.95 -12.85
CA VAL A 246 1.10 11.82 -11.47
C VAL A 246 -0.29 11.21 -11.39
N VAL A 247 -0.96 10.97 -12.51
CA VAL A 247 -2.31 10.37 -12.57
C VAL A 247 -2.47 9.49 -13.83
N GLY A 248 -3.33 8.47 -13.78
CA GLY A 248 -3.74 7.68 -14.94
C GLY A 248 -2.71 6.68 -15.48
N ILE A 249 -1.65 6.38 -14.74
CA ILE A 249 -0.60 5.42 -15.12
C ILE A 249 -0.85 4.09 -14.42
N SER A 250 -1.60 3.20 -15.10
CA SER A 250 -1.88 1.85 -14.61
C SER A 250 -0.74 0.86 -14.84
N GLU A 251 0.04 1.06 -15.91
CA GLU A 251 1.14 0.18 -16.30
C GLU A 251 2.51 0.72 -15.87
N LEU A 252 3.44 -0.20 -15.62
CA LEU A 252 4.76 0.08 -15.09
C LEU A 252 5.71 0.62 -16.16
N LEU A 253 5.91 1.93 -16.22
CA LEU A 253 6.82 2.50 -17.21
C LEU A 253 8.28 2.19 -16.82
N ASP A 254 9.06 1.73 -17.82
CA ASP A 254 10.48 1.42 -17.70
C ASP A 254 10.81 0.51 -16.50
N ALA A 255 10.44 -0.77 -16.55
CA ALA A 255 10.75 -1.72 -15.47
C ALA A 255 12.25 -1.77 -15.12
N VAL A 256 12.58 -2.04 -13.86
CA VAL A 256 13.97 -2.18 -13.42
C VAL A 256 14.63 -3.39 -14.08
N THR A 257 15.81 -3.18 -14.68
CA THR A 257 16.66 -4.25 -15.25
C THR A 257 18.04 -4.31 -14.60
N VAL A 258 18.39 -3.33 -13.76
CA VAL A 258 19.72 -3.20 -13.17
C VAL A 258 19.71 -3.61 -11.70
N TYR A 259 20.57 -4.56 -11.34
CA TYR A 259 20.78 -5.03 -9.97
C TYR A 259 22.27 -5.09 -9.66
N ASN A 260 22.70 -4.51 -8.53
CA ASN A 260 24.11 -4.41 -8.12
C ASN A 260 25.08 -3.95 -9.23
N GLY A 261 24.64 -3.03 -10.08
CA GLY A 261 25.44 -2.45 -11.17
C GLY A 261 25.49 -3.27 -12.46
N ILE A 262 24.86 -4.45 -12.50
CA ILE A 262 24.75 -5.29 -13.70
C ILE A 262 23.39 -5.01 -14.36
N ASP A 263 23.39 -4.74 -15.67
CA ASP A 263 22.16 -4.63 -16.46
C ASP A 263 21.79 -5.99 -17.06
N TYR A 264 20.64 -6.52 -16.64
CA TYR A 264 20.12 -7.82 -17.07
C TYR A 264 19.20 -7.71 -18.29
N SER A 265 19.02 -6.52 -18.88
CA SER A 265 18.08 -6.27 -19.99
C SER A 265 18.24 -7.23 -21.20
N ASP A 266 19.43 -7.78 -21.41
CA ASP A 266 19.71 -8.75 -22.48
C ASP A 266 19.18 -10.16 -22.24
N VAL A 267 18.91 -10.52 -20.98
CA VAL A 267 18.41 -11.84 -20.58
C VAL A 267 17.11 -11.78 -19.77
N TYR A 268 16.67 -10.57 -19.40
CA TYR A 268 15.50 -10.31 -18.59
C TYR A 268 14.65 -9.19 -19.19
N ASP A 269 13.36 -9.45 -19.33
CA ASP A 269 12.32 -8.49 -19.64
C ASP A 269 11.18 -8.72 -18.62
N TYR A 270 10.90 -7.71 -17.81
CA TYR A 270 9.88 -7.79 -16.74
C TYR A 270 8.53 -8.29 -17.27
N TYR A 271 8.05 -7.68 -18.35
CA TYR A 271 6.73 -7.96 -18.90
C TYR A 271 6.64 -9.37 -19.47
N PHE A 272 7.66 -9.79 -20.22
CA PHE A 272 7.76 -11.15 -20.72
C PHE A 272 7.78 -12.16 -19.57
N TYR A 273 8.59 -11.89 -18.53
CA TYR A 273 8.78 -12.81 -17.42
C TYR A 273 7.51 -13.00 -16.59
N VAL A 274 6.85 -11.92 -16.16
CA VAL A 274 5.60 -12.02 -15.36
C VAL A 274 4.42 -12.56 -16.16
N ASN A 275 4.39 -12.34 -17.48
CA ASN A 275 3.34 -12.90 -18.33
C ASN A 275 3.56 -14.39 -18.63
N LYS A 276 4.83 -14.81 -18.78
CA LYS A 276 5.19 -16.22 -19.01
C LYS A 276 5.04 -17.06 -17.74
N TYR A 277 5.27 -16.47 -16.57
CA TYR A 277 5.23 -17.15 -15.28
C TYR A 277 4.21 -16.48 -14.34
N PRO A 278 2.92 -16.88 -14.39
CA PRO A 278 1.87 -16.27 -13.58
C PRO A 278 2.11 -16.33 -12.07
N ASP A 279 2.82 -17.35 -11.59
CA ASP A 279 3.22 -17.50 -10.18
C ASP A 279 4.05 -16.31 -9.68
N ILE A 280 4.87 -15.71 -10.55
CA ILE A 280 5.67 -14.52 -10.24
C ILE A 280 4.77 -13.29 -10.08
N ARG A 281 3.78 -13.12 -10.97
CA ARG A 281 2.82 -12.02 -10.88
C ARG A 281 1.97 -12.12 -9.62
N ASP A 282 1.53 -13.32 -9.27
CA ASP A 282 0.73 -13.57 -8.07
C ASP A 282 1.53 -13.32 -6.79
N ALA A 283 2.82 -13.66 -6.78
CA ALA A 283 3.68 -13.46 -5.62
C ALA A 283 4.10 -11.99 -5.40
N PHE A 284 4.41 -11.25 -6.46
CA PHE A 284 5.08 -9.94 -6.35
C PHE A 284 4.25 -8.76 -6.88
N GLY A 285 3.15 -8.99 -7.59
CA GLY A 285 2.35 -7.93 -8.21
C GLY A 285 3.20 -7.02 -9.10
N ASN A 286 3.06 -5.70 -8.92
CA ASN A 286 3.81 -4.67 -9.66
C ASN A 286 5.14 -4.27 -9.00
N ASN A 287 5.77 -5.16 -8.22
CA ASN A 287 7.08 -4.92 -7.61
C ASN A 287 8.20 -5.41 -8.53
N ASP A 288 8.54 -4.61 -9.54
CA ASP A 288 9.58 -4.93 -10.53
C ASP A 288 10.96 -5.19 -9.92
N CYS A 289 11.32 -4.48 -8.86
CA CYS A 289 12.56 -4.74 -8.11
C CYS A 289 12.58 -6.17 -7.54
N ALA A 290 11.50 -6.60 -6.86
CA ALA A 290 11.41 -7.95 -6.31
C ALA A 290 11.31 -9.04 -7.41
N VAL A 291 10.66 -8.74 -8.53
CA VAL A 291 10.62 -9.66 -9.68
C VAL A 291 12.00 -9.86 -10.29
N LEU A 292 12.80 -8.79 -10.43
CA LEU A 292 14.19 -8.88 -10.89
C LEU A 292 15.05 -9.67 -9.89
N GLU A 293 14.95 -9.37 -8.59
CA GLU A 293 15.65 -10.11 -7.54
C GLU A 293 15.29 -11.61 -7.55
N HIS A 294 14.01 -11.94 -7.76
CA HIS A 294 13.59 -13.32 -7.91
C HIS A 294 14.26 -13.98 -9.11
N PHE A 295 14.24 -13.32 -10.28
CA PHE A 295 14.88 -13.87 -11.47
C PHE A 295 16.37 -14.18 -11.21
N ILE A 296 17.09 -13.26 -10.56
CA ILE A 296 18.53 -13.39 -10.27
C ILE A 296 18.81 -14.52 -9.28
N HIS A 297 18.08 -14.59 -8.16
CA HIS A 297 18.39 -15.54 -7.09
C HIS A 297 17.75 -16.92 -7.28
N TYR A 298 16.69 -17.02 -8.09
CA TYR A 298 15.93 -18.27 -8.27
C TYR A 298 15.69 -18.58 -9.75
N GLY A 299 15.14 -17.63 -10.52
CA GLY A 299 14.75 -17.87 -11.92
C GLY A 299 15.90 -18.38 -12.80
N MET A 300 17.11 -17.83 -12.63
CA MET A 300 18.32 -18.26 -13.34
C MET A 300 18.69 -19.72 -13.00
N TYR A 301 18.60 -20.12 -11.73
CA TYR A 301 18.86 -21.50 -11.29
C TYR A 301 17.78 -22.48 -11.75
N GLU A 302 16.52 -22.01 -11.78
CA GLU A 302 15.35 -22.76 -12.25
C GLU A 302 15.24 -22.83 -13.77
N ARG A 303 16.21 -22.29 -14.51
CA ARG A 303 16.24 -22.26 -15.99
C ARG A 303 15.05 -21.51 -16.60
N ARG A 304 14.49 -20.55 -15.89
CA ARG A 304 13.35 -19.78 -16.38
C ARG A 304 13.78 -18.81 -17.49
N GLN A 305 13.00 -18.77 -18.56
CA GLN A 305 13.21 -17.85 -19.66
C GLN A 305 12.60 -16.49 -19.34
N ALA A 306 13.42 -15.49 -19.02
CA ALA A 306 12.94 -14.14 -18.69
C ALA A 306 12.97 -13.15 -19.85
N ASN A 307 13.48 -13.52 -21.02
CA ASN A 307 13.47 -12.68 -22.20
C ASN A 307 13.13 -13.51 -23.45
N GLN A 308 12.25 -12.98 -24.32
CA GLN A 308 11.83 -13.68 -25.54
C GLN A 308 13.00 -14.03 -26.47
N LYS A 309 14.08 -13.22 -26.44
CA LYS A 309 15.26 -13.36 -27.30
C LYS A 309 16.39 -14.17 -26.68
N PHE A 310 16.24 -14.62 -25.43
CA PHE A 310 17.25 -15.42 -24.74
C PHE A 310 16.61 -16.57 -23.97
N ASP A 311 16.97 -17.80 -24.32
CA ASP A 311 16.61 -19.02 -23.61
C ASP A 311 17.89 -19.76 -23.18
N VAL A 312 18.10 -19.86 -21.87
CA VAL A 312 19.32 -20.47 -21.31
C VAL A 312 19.46 -21.94 -21.72
N VAL A 313 18.34 -22.66 -21.91
CA VAL A 313 18.35 -24.07 -22.30
C VAL A 313 18.82 -24.19 -23.75
N SER A 314 18.27 -23.39 -24.66
CA SER A 314 18.74 -23.29 -26.05
C SER A 314 20.23 -22.92 -26.11
N TYR A 315 20.64 -21.94 -25.31
CA TYR A 315 22.02 -21.45 -25.26
C TYR A 315 23.00 -22.54 -24.80
N ARG A 316 22.68 -23.23 -23.70
CA ARG A 316 23.44 -24.37 -23.19
C ARG A 316 23.53 -25.52 -24.20
N LYS A 317 22.41 -25.90 -24.83
CA LYS A 317 22.39 -26.94 -25.86
C LYS A 317 23.28 -26.61 -27.05
N LYS A 318 23.39 -25.33 -27.43
CA LYS A 318 24.18 -24.90 -28.59
C LYS A 318 25.68 -24.94 -28.38
N TYR A 319 26.15 -24.55 -27.20
CA TYR A 319 27.55 -24.19 -26.98
C TYR A 319 28.29 -25.17 -26.08
N GLN A 320 29.00 -26.11 -26.71
CA GLN A 320 29.81 -27.13 -26.01
C GLN A 320 30.90 -26.49 -25.14
N ASP A 321 31.53 -25.41 -25.61
CA ASP A 321 32.55 -24.68 -24.85
C ASP A 321 32.02 -24.18 -23.50
N LEU A 322 30.78 -23.70 -23.44
CA LEU A 322 30.15 -23.28 -22.20
C LEU A 322 29.77 -24.46 -21.31
N ARG A 323 29.35 -25.59 -21.89
CA ARG A 323 29.10 -26.82 -21.12
C ARG A 323 30.37 -27.35 -20.46
N VAL A 324 31.50 -27.29 -21.16
CA VAL A 324 32.82 -27.62 -20.59
C VAL A 324 33.18 -26.65 -19.46
N ALA A 325 32.97 -25.34 -19.66
CA ALA A 325 33.39 -24.33 -18.70
C ALA A 325 32.50 -24.27 -17.44
N PHE A 326 31.19 -24.38 -17.62
CA PHE A 326 30.21 -24.06 -16.57
C PHE A 326 29.46 -25.29 -16.04
N GLY A 327 29.49 -26.41 -16.75
CA GLY A 327 28.70 -27.59 -16.39
C GLY A 327 27.25 -27.19 -16.12
N CYS A 328 26.69 -27.61 -14.99
CA CYS A 328 25.30 -27.33 -14.57
C CYS A 328 25.07 -25.98 -13.87
N ASN A 329 26.08 -25.10 -13.81
CA ASN A 329 25.94 -23.77 -13.22
C ASN A 329 25.18 -22.82 -14.17
N MET A 330 23.84 -22.85 -14.08
CA MET A 330 22.98 -22.07 -14.97
C MET A 330 23.24 -20.55 -14.94
N PRO A 331 23.42 -19.90 -13.77
CA PRO A 331 23.78 -18.49 -13.72
C PRO A 331 24.94 -18.06 -14.64
N GLU A 332 25.99 -18.87 -14.75
CA GLU A 332 27.15 -18.53 -15.59
C GLU A 332 26.81 -18.39 -17.07
N TYR A 333 25.83 -19.13 -17.58
CA TYR A 333 25.39 -18.98 -18.98
C TYR A 333 24.73 -17.62 -19.24
N TYR A 334 23.96 -17.10 -18.27
CA TYR A 334 23.37 -15.77 -18.37
C TYR A 334 24.47 -14.70 -18.29
N TYR A 335 25.38 -14.80 -17.31
CA TYR A 335 26.49 -13.86 -17.17
C TYR A 335 27.41 -13.86 -18.38
N HIS A 336 27.69 -15.03 -18.96
CA HIS A 336 28.44 -15.13 -20.19
C HIS A 336 27.74 -14.39 -21.33
N TYR A 337 26.43 -14.56 -21.49
CA TYR A 337 25.72 -13.86 -22.57
C TYR A 337 25.72 -12.34 -22.39
N ILE A 338 25.47 -11.85 -21.17
CA ILE A 338 25.52 -10.43 -20.81
C ILE A 338 26.89 -9.83 -21.13
N ASN A 339 27.97 -10.50 -20.72
CA ASN A 339 29.32 -9.96 -20.83
C ASN A 339 29.98 -10.16 -22.20
N TYR A 340 29.66 -11.26 -22.90
CA TYR A 340 30.38 -11.68 -24.11
C TYR A 340 29.47 -12.18 -25.22
N GLY A 341 28.54 -13.08 -24.89
CA GLY A 341 27.79 -13.84 -25.90
C GLY A 341 26.98 -12.99 -26.87
N LYS A 342 26.46 -11.83 -26.42
CA LYS A 342 25.80 -10.87 -27.31
C LYS A 342 26.76 -10.24 -28.32
N ALA A 343 27.95 -9.82 -27.88
CA ALA A 343 28.98 -9.25 -28.75
C ALA A 343 29.51 -10.29 -29.75
N GLU A 344 29.61 -11.55 -29.32
CA GLU A 344 29.96 -12.70 -30.15
C GLU A 344 28.84 -13.13 -31.13
N LYS A 345 27.65 -12.54 -31.01
CA LYS A 345 26.46 -12.88 -31.83
C LYS A 345 26.04 -14.34 -31.68
N ARG A 346 26.15 -14.88 -30.47
CA ARG A 346 25.75 -16.26 -30.18
C ARG A 346 24.23 -16.45 -30.33
N VAL A 347 23.83 -17.62 -30.83
CA VAL A 347 22.44 -18.06 -31.01
C VAL A 347 21.86 -18.44 -29.66
N CYS A 348 20.75 -17.80 -29.28
CA CYS A 348 20.21 -17.92 -27.92
C CYS A 348 18.82 -18.54 -27.84
N ILE A 349 18.20 -18.89 -28.96
CA ILE A 349 16.85 -19.46 -29.03
C ILE A 349 16.76 -20.51 -30.13
N GLY A 350 15.76 -21.39 -30.05
CA GLY A 350 15.40 -22.32 -31.13
C GLY A 350 16.36 -23.50 -31.29
N VAL A 351 17.13 -23.83 -30.24
CA VAL A 351 18.04 -24.98 -30.25
C VAL A 351 17.44 -26.09 -29.41
N TYR A 352 16.73 -27.00 -30.06
CA TYR A 352 15.96 -28.04 -29.37
C TYR A 352 16.79 -29.28 -29.02
N THR A 353 17.86 -29.55 -29.78
CA THR A 353 18.73 -30.70 -29.60
C THR A 353 20.15 -30.26 -29.25
N LEU A 354 20.81 -31.06 -28.40
CA LEU A 354 22.19 -30.84 -27.98
C LEU A 354 23.17 -30.82 -29.16
N GLN A 355 23.88 -29.71 -29.35
CA GLN A 355 24.86 -29.57 -30.43
C GLN A 355 26.26 -29.93 -29.93
N ASN A 356 26.96 -30.74 -30.72
CA ASN A 356 28.31 -31.22 -30.44
C ASN A 356 28.46 -31.78 -29.01
N PRO A 357 27.85 -32.94 -28.69
CA PRO A 357 27.97 -33.55 -27.37
C PRO A 357 29.43 -33.86 -27.01
N LEU A 358 29.77 -33.83 -25.72
CA LEU A 358 31.10 -34.17 -25.25
C LEU A 358 31.48 -35.63 -25.55
N THR A 359 32.70 -35.84 -26.05
CA THR A 359 33.29 -37.17 -26.28
C THR A 359 34.62 -37.37 -25.55
N ILE A 360 35.25 -36.30 -25.08
CA ILE A 360 36.56 -36.36 -24.42
C ILE A 360 36.35 -36.46 -22.91
N TYR A 361 36.82 -37.54 -22.31
CA TYR A 361 36.79 -37.74 -20.86
C TYR A 361 38.20 -38.01 -20.35
N TYR A 362 38.65 -37.21 -19.36
CA TYR A 362 40.00 -37.30 -18.79
C TYR A 362 41.14 -37.28 -19.83
N GLY A 363 40.96 -36.49 -20.91
CA GLY A 363 41.92 -36.36 -22.00
C GLY A 363 41.92 -37.51 -23.01
N VAL A 364 41.03 -38.48 -22.87
CA VAL A 364 40.83 -39.58 -23.84
C VAL A 364 39.61 -39.26 -24.69
N ASP A 365 39.77 -39.20 -26.01
CA ASP A 365 38.65 -39.05 -26.94
C ASP A 365 37.94 -40.39 -27.14
N LEU A 366 36.68 -40.45 -26.72
CA LEU A 366 35.83 -41.62 -26.82
C LEU A 366 34.89 -41.56 -28.03
N SER A 367 35.04 -40.58 -28.94
CA SER A 367 34.16 -40.37 -30.10
C SER A 367 34.00 -41.60 -31.03
N GLU A 368 35.01 -42.48 -31.06
CA GLU A 368 34.99 -43.72 -31.83
C GLU A 368 34.03 -44.77 -31.24
N VAL A 369 33.75 -44.70 -29.93
CA VAL A 369 33.02 -45.74 -29.17
C VAL A 369 31.85 -45.19 -28.35
N TYR A 370 31.66 -43.87 -28.35
CA TYR A 370 30.61 -43.17 -27.65
C TYR A 370 29.88 -42.23 -28.60
N ASP A 371 28.56 -42.33 -28.63
CA ASP A 371 27.65 -41.35 -29.21
C ASP A 371 26.58 -41.01 -28.18
N TYR A 372 26.44 -39.73 -27.87
CA TYR A 372 25.53 -39.26 -26.83
C TYR A 372 24.08 -39.72 -27.05
N TYR A 373 23.56 -39.61 -28.27
CA TYR A 373 22.16 -39.91 -28.56
C TYR A 373 21.89 -41.40 -28.54
N TYR A 374 22.82 -42.20 -29.09
CA TYR A 374 22.79 -43.64 -28.94
C TYR A 374 22.79 -44.02 -27.46
N TYR A 375 23.71 -43.46 -26.68
CA TYR A 375 23.87 -43.84 -25.28
C TYR A 375 22.64 -43.47 -24.44
N VAL A 376 22.11 -42.26 -24.59
CA VAL A 376 20.90 -41.81 -23.88
C VAL A 376 19.67 -42.63 -24.31
N SER A 377 19.50 -42.93 -25.60
CA SER A 377 18.36 -43.71 -26.09
C SER A 377 18.34 -45.15 -25.55
N HIS A 378 19.51 -45.73 -25.30
CA HIS A 378 19.65 -47.08 -24.73
C HIS A 378 19.73 -47.10 -23.20
N ASN A 379 19.91 -45.94 -22.56
CA ASN A 379 20.03 -45.80 -21.11
C ASN A 379 19.05 -44.76 -20.55
N ARG A 380 17.82 -44.70 -21.07
CA ARG A 380 16.82 -43.68 -20.70
C ARG A 380 16.49 -43.58 -19.21
N TYR A 381 16.79 -44.60 -18.42
CA TYR A 381 16.62 -44.57 -16.97
C TYR A 381 17.50 -43.50 -16.29
N LEU A 382 18.63 -43.12 -16.90
CA LEU A 382 19.53 -42.08 -16.41
C LEU A 382 18.90 -40.68 -16.42
N LEU A 383 17.89 -40.45 -17.27
CA LEU A 383 17.16 -39.18 -17.33
C LEU A 383 16.26 -38.94 -16.11
N ARG A 384 16.21 -39.87 -15.16
CA ARG A 384 15.59 -39.66 -13.84
C ARG A 384 16.52 -38.96 -12.85
N GLU A 385 17.82 -38.99 -13.13
CA GLU A 385 18.88 -38.49 -12.26
C GLU A 385 19.60 -37.29 -12.88
N TYR A 386 19.73 -37.28 -14.21
CA TYR A 386 20.46 -36.27 -14.96
C TYR A 386 19.56 -35.56 -15.98
N ASP A 387 19.92 -34.32 -16.30
CA ASP A 387 19.23 -33.56 -17.35
C ASP A 387 19.50 -34.11 -18.75
N GLU A 388 18.54 -33.92 -19.66
CA GLU A 388 18.62 -34.35 -21.06
C GLU A 388 19.70 -33.63 -21.89
N ASP A 389 20.35 -32.63 -21.33
CA ASP A 389 21.42 -31.86 -21.95
C ASP A 389 22.71 -31.83 -21.10
N ASP A 390 22.82 -32.71 -20.10
CA ASP A 390 24.05 -32.95 -19.34
C ASP A 390 24.89 -34.05 -20.01
N ASP A 391 25.53 -33.69 -21.11
CA ASP A 391 26.43 -34.58 -21.85
C ASP A 391 27.65 -35.02 -21.05
N TYR A 392 28.13 -34.19 -20.13
CA TYR A 392 29.22 -34.59 -19.25
C TYR A 392 28.81 -35.73 -18.32
N ALA A 393 27.63 -35.66 -17.69
CA ALA A 393 27.13 -36.74 -16.85
C ALA A 393 26.94 -38.04 -17.65
N MET A 394 26.39 -37.96 -18.87
CA MET A 394 26.22 -39.14 -19.72
C MET A 394 27.56 -39.74 -20.15
N LEU A 395 28.53 -38.90 -20.53
CA LEU A 395 29.88 -39.33 -20.88
C LEU A 395 30.60 -39.95 -19.69
N LYS A 396 30.47 -39.34 -18.50
CA LYS A 396 31.04 -39.85 -17.25
C LYS A 396 30.44 -41.21 -16.88
N HIS A 397 29.11 -41.35 -16.95
CA HIS A 397 28.46 -42.62 -16.67
C HIS A 397 28.88 -43.69 -17.69
N PHE A 398 29.00 -43.34 -18.97
CA PHE A 398 29.55 -44.27 -19.96
C PHE A 398 30.97 -44.71 -19.59
N ALA A 399 31.86 -43.75 -19.40
CA ALA A 399 33.27 -43.95 -19.10
C ALA A 399 33.52 -44.80 -17.84
N LEU A 400 32.79 -44.52 -16.75
CA LEU A 400 33.06 -45.11 -15.44
C LEU A 400 32.21 -46.34 -15.11
N GLU A 401 30.99 -46.45 -15.65
CA GLU A 401 30.05 -47.50 -15.26
C GLU A 401 29.80 -48.49 -16.40
N ALA A 402 29.49 -47.99 -17.59
CA ALA A 402 29.12 -48.86 -18.72
C ALA A 402 30.33 -49.48 -19.41
N MET A 403 31.40 -48.70 -19.62
CA MET A 403 32.59 -49.15 -20.34
C MET A 403 33.31 -50.32 -19.65
N PRO A 404 33.48 -50.32 -18.31
CA PRO A 404 34.03 -51.48 -17.59
C PRO A 404 33.18 -52.75 -17.70
N GLN A 405 31.87 -52.59 -17.93
CA GLN A 405 30.91 -53.70 -18.08
C GLN A 405 30.75 -54.15 -19.54
N ASN A 406 31.58 -53.68 -20.47
CA ASN A 406 31.46 -53.93 -21.92
C ASN A 406 30.11 -53.51 -22.51
N LYS A 407 29.44 -52.50 -21.93
CA LYS A 407 28.18 -52.00 -22.47
C LYS A 407 28.45 -51.03 -23.64
N PRO A 408 27.69 -51.12 -24.74
CA PRO A 408 27.94 -50.30 -25.92
C PRO A 408 27.62 -48.83 -25.66
N GLY A 409 28.49 -47.94 -26.16
CA GLY A 409 28.33 -46.48 -26.12
C GLY A 409 27.87 -45.88 -27.44
N LYS A 410 27.95 -46.66 -28.53
CA LYS A 410 27.69 -46.26 -29.91
C LYS A 410 27.24 -47.47 -30.71
N GLU A 411 26.56 -47.25 -31.83
CA GLU A 411 26.26 -48.33 -32.79
C GLU A 411 27.48 -48.62 -33.68
N ASN A 412 27.69 -49.89 -34.05
CA ASN A 412 28.72 -50.30 -35.02
C ASN A 412 30.14 -49.78 -34.70
N TYR A 413 30.61 -49.94 -33.46
CA TYR A 413 31.98 -49.60 -33.06
C TYR A 413 32.97 -50.76 -33.25
N ASP A 414 34.25 -50.44 -33.40
CA ASP A 414 35.32 -51.44 -33.46
C ASP A 414 35.65 -51.96 -32.05
N GLN A 415 35.50 -53.27 -31.87
CA GLN A 415 35.65 -53.93 -30.55
C GLN A 415 37.09 -53.81 -30.02
N LYS A 416 38.09 -53.92 -30.90
CA LYS A 416 39.50 -53.81 -30.50
C LYS A 416 39.80 -52.39 -30.04
N ARG A 417 39.33 -51.40 -30.77
CA ARG A 417 39.47 -49.98 -30.42
C ARG A 417 38.78 -49.65 -29.10
N TYR A 418 37.61 -50.24 -28.85
CA TYR A 418 36.93 -50.12 -27.56
C TYR A 418 37.77 -50.62 -26.40
N GLU A 419 38.40 -51.79 -26.54
CA GLU A 419 39.28 -52.36 -25.52
C GLU A 419 40.50 -51.46 -25.27
N GLU A 420 41.15 -50.98 -26.33
CA GLU A 420 42.29 -50.04 -26.24
C GLU A 420 41.93 -48.73 -25.52
N LEU A 421 40.79 -48.12 -25.89
CA LEU A 421 40.33 -46.88 -25.28
C LEU A 421 39.93 -47.08 -23.81
N ARG A 422 39.32 -48.22 -23.47
CA ARG A 422 39.01 -48.58 -22.08
C ARG A 422 40.26 -48.68 -21.24
N GLU A 423 41.26 -49.43 -21.70
CA GLU A 423 42.53 -49.60 -20.99
C GLU A 423 43.26 -48.26 -20.81
N THR A 424 43.30 -47.45 -21.86
CA THR A 424 43.89 -46.10 -21.82
C THR A 424 43.18 -45.22 -20.79
N LEU A 425 41.86 -45.24 -20.77
CA LEU A 425 41.07 -44.46 -19.83
C LEU A 425 41.26 -44.95 -18.39
N MET A 426 41.26 -46.28 -18.16
CA MET A 426 41.52 -46.85 -16.83
C MET A 426 42.90 -46.43 -16.30
N TYR A 427 43.93 -46.47 -17.16
CA TYR A 427 45.28 -46.00 -16.79
C TYR A 427 45.28 -44.51 -16.40
N ARG A 428 44.56 -43.68 -17.16
CA ARG A 428 44.44 -42.23 -16.89
C ARG A 428 43.71 -41.92 -15.59
N LEU A 429 42.75 -42.74 -15.19
CA LEU A 429 41.97 -42.57 -13.97
C LEU A 429 42.68 -43.02 -12.69
N LEU A 430 43.78 -43.79 -12.80
CA LEU A 430 44.57 -44.17 -11.63
C LEU A 430 45.20 -42.91 -11.01
N PRO A 431 45.12 -42.72 -9.68
CA PRO A 431 45.86 -41.65 -9.03
C PRO A 431 47.36 -41.83 -9.32
N PRO A 432 48.13 -40.74 -9.51
CA PRO A 432 49.56 -40.86 -9.73
C PRO A 432 50.15 -41.68 -8.59
N LEU A 433 50.85 -42.76 -8.93
CA LEU A 433 51.63 -43.55 -7.97
C LEU A 433 52.47 -42.57 -7.17
N ALA A 434 52.24 -42.51 -5.87
CA ALA A 434 53.06 -41.73 -4.95
C ALA A 434 54.51 -42.16 -5.14
N GLN A 435 55.30 -41.31 -5.79
CA GLN A 435 56.75 -41.40 -5.86
C GLN A 435 57.34 -40.55 -4.74
#